data_AF-A0A3N7IEN0-F1
#
_entry.id   AF-A0A3N7IEN0-F1
#
_cell.length_a   1.000
_cell.length_b   1.000
_cell.length_c   1.000
_cell.angle_alpha   90.00
_cell.angle_beta   90.00
_cell.angle_gamma   90.00
#
_symmetry.space_group_name_H-M   'P 1'
#
loop_
_entity.id
_entity.type
_entity.pdbx_description
1 polymer ?
#
loop_
_entity_poly.entity_id
_entity_poly.type
_entity_poly.pdbx_seq_one_letter_code
_entity_poly.pdbx_strand_id
1 'polypeptide(L)'
;MHWFTADPHYCHDRIIGLAGRPFPDVAAMNAHLLAECRARVGPDDELWILGDFTAGRSTDAQRREVRGIFHALPGRRHLIRGNHDEDWVCDLPWDSVNETADIVVDKRRLFLCHYPMITWPGARHQGLQLFGHVHQNWRGSRNSVNVGVDVWDFRPVTLPQIEARAARLPVNAHWDQVEPGRAWPTELCAGRGAILDPALVFGHAAVRNGRIVVAATNETIVTIGEAMRKWLPEGRRVCPECIGGYLSIGEVALPVGFTFDEMRNRAVPRKK
;
A
#
# COMPACT_ATOMS: atom_id res chain seq x y z
N MET A 1 3.13 14.94 13.67
CA MET A 1 3.13 13.70 12.85
C MET A 1 2.26 13.93 11.62
N HIS A 2 2.44 13.18 10.53
CA HIS A 2 1.56 13.27 9.36
C HIS A 2 0.60 12.07 9.31
N TRP A 3 -0.68 12.37 9.12
CA TRP A 3 -1.76 11.41 8.94
C TRP A 3 -2.45 11.65 7.59
N PHE A 4 -2.87 10.57 6.95
CA PHE A 4 -3.47 10.59 5.63
C PHE A 4 -4.79 9.82 5.65
N THR A 5 -5.80 10.33 4.96
CA THR A 5 -7.08 9.67 4.71
C THR A 5 -7.67 10.18 3.41
N ALA A 6 -8.67 9.51 2.85
CA ALA A 6 -9.42 9.98 1.69
C ALA A 6 -10.88 9.49 1.74
N ASP A 7 -11.75 10.15 0.99
CA ASP A 7 -13.13 9.73 0.78
C ASP A 7 -13.97 9.57 2.06
N PRO A 8 -13.83 10.42 3.11
CA PRO A 8 -14.64 10.23 4.32
C PRO A 8 -16.14 10.37 4.03
N HIS A 9 -16.53 11.20 3.04
CA HIS A 9 -17.93 11.40 2.64
C HIS A 9 -18.86 11.66 3.84
N TYR A 10 -18.47 12.58 4.72
CA TYR A 10 -19.31 12.97 5.84
C TYR A 10 -20.67 13.47 5.33
N CYS A 11 -21.74 13.12 6.04
CA CYS A 11 -23.12 13.49 5.69
C CYS A 11 -23.61 12.98 4.32
N HIS A 12 -22.96 11.99 3.72
CA HIS A 12 -23.40 11.35 2.48
C HIS A 12 -24.06 9.99 2.80
N ASP A 13 -25.39 9.91 2.77
CA ASP A 13 -26.14 8.70 3.10
C ASP A 13 -25.92 7.56 2.08
N ARG A 14 -25.94 7.89 0.79
CA ARG A 14 -25.84 6.91 -0.30
C ARG A 14 -24.50 6.18 -0.34
N ILE A 15 -23.42 6.79 0.17
CA ILE A 15 -22.09 6.16 0.15
C ILE A 15 -22.05 4.84 0.90
N ILE A 16 -22.91 4.67 1.92
CA ILE A 16 -23.00 3.45 2.70
C ILE A 16 -23.32 2.27 1.77
N GLY A 17 -24.34 2.42 0.92
CA GLY A 17 -24.69 1.41 -0.06
C GLY A 17 -23.69 1.30 -1.21
N LEU A 18 -23.22 2.44 -1.74
CA LEU A 18 -22.34 2.48 -2.92
C LEU A 18 -20.94 1.90 -2.67
N ALA A 19 -20.36 2.15 -1.49
CA ALA A 19 -19.06 1.64 -1.09
C ALA A 19 -19.15 0.40 -0.18
N GLY A 20 -20.37 -0.10 0.11
CA GLY A 20 -20.57 -1.26 0.98
C GLY A 20 -20.10 -1.03 2.42
N ARG A 21 -20.24 0.20 2.94
CA ARG A 21 -19.80 0.53 4.30
C ARG A 21 -20.71 -0.13 5.34
N PRO A 22 -20.15 -0.67 6.44
CA PRO A 22 -20.91 -1.44 7.42
C PRO A 22 -21.60 -0.54 8.45
N PHE A 23 -22.29 0.52 8.02
CA PHE A 23 -22.99 1.44 8.92
C PHE A 23 -24.50 1.39 8.69
N PRO A 24 -25.32 1.41 9.75
CA PRO A 24 -26.77 1.41 9.61
C PRO A 24 -27.31 2.71 9.01
N ASP A 25 -26.62 3.83 9.28
CA ASP A 25 -27.00 5.16 8.83
C ASP A 25 -25.79 6.12 8.80
N VAL A 26 -26.04 7.32 8.25
CA VAL A 26 -25.01 8.36 8.10
C VAL A 26 -24.52 8.92 9.44
N ALA A 27 -25.37 8.93 10.48
CA ALA A 27 -25.00 9.43 11.80
C ALA A 27 -23.98 8.49 12.47
N ALA A 28 -24.23 7.18 12.41
CA ALA A 28 -23.31 6.15 12.88
C ALA A 28 -21.98 6.18 12.12
N MET A 29 -22.02 6.35 10.80
CA MET A 29 -20.81 6.49 9.97
C MET A 29 -20.00 7.74 10.35
N ASN A 30 -20.65 8.90 10.42
CA ASN A 30 -20.02 10.17 10.78
C ASN A 30 -19.35 10.07 12.17
N ALA A 31 -20.08 9.52 13.16
CA ALA A 31 -19.56 9.34 14.51
C ALA A 31 -18.35 8.40 14.56
N HIS A 32 -18.39 7.30 13.81
CA HIS A 32 -17.29 6.34 13.77
C HIS A 32 -16.02 6.92 13.14
N LEU A 33 -16.13 7.55 11.96
CA LEU A 33 -15.01 8.22 11.29
C LEU A 33 -14.36 9.29 12.18
N LEU A 34 -15.18 10.10 12.84
CA LEU A 34 -14.71 11.13 13.75
C LEU A 34 -14.02 10.54 14.99
N ALA A 35 -14.55 9.44 15.53
CA ALA A 35 -13.95 8.75 16.67
C ALA A 35 -12.58 8.14 16.32
N GLU A 36 -12.47 7.45 15.18
CA GLU A 36 -11.20 6.87 14.71
C GLU A 36 -10.17 7.96 14.39
N CYS A 37 -10.60 9.12 13.88
CA CYS A 37 -9.72 10.26 13.69
C CYS A 37 -9.20 10.82 15.02
N ARG A 38 -10.08 11.11 15.98
CA ARG A 38 -9.72 11.63 17.32
C ARG A 38 -8.88 10.68 18.15
N ALA A 39 -9.03 9.37 17.96
CA ALA A 39 -8.24 8.37 18.67
C ALA A 39 -6.77 8.32 18.21
N ARG A 40 -6.43 8.94 17.08
CA ARG A 40 -5.14 8.77 16.39
C ARG A 40 -4.41 10.09 16.16
N VAL A 41 -5.14 11.10 15.73
CA VAL A 41 -4.58 12.39 15.30
C VAL A 41 -4.57 13.35 16.49
N GLY A 42 -3.39 13.83 16.86
CA GLY A 42 -3.22 14.84 17.91
C GLY A 42 -3.52 16.27 17.42
N PRO A 43 -3.65 17.25 18.34
CA PRO A 43 -3.94 18.64 17.97
C PRO A 43 -2.83 19.31 17.14
N ASP A 44 -1.57 18.88 17.29
CA ASP A 44 -0.41 19.45 16.59
C ASP A 44 0.00 18.67 15.33
N ASP A 45 -0.74 17.61 14.99
CA ASP A 45 -0.48 16.77 13.83
C ASP A 45 -1.00 17.38 12.52
N GLU A 46 -0.42 16.96 11.40
CA GLU A 46 -0.90 17.28 10.05
C GLU A 46 -1.87 16.18 9.59
N LEU A 47 -3.12 16.54 9.33
CA LEU A 47 -4.14 15.65 8.77
C LEU A 47 -4.39 16.03 7.31
N TRP A 48 -3.92 15.17 6.40
CA TRP A 48 -4.15 15.27 4.97
C TRP A 48 -5.39 14.45 4.58
N ILE A 49 -6.39 15.13 4.01
CA ILE A 49 -7.62 14.53 3.49
C ILE A 49 -7.56 14.61 1.97
N LEU A 50 -7.46 13.46 1.31
CA LEU A 50 -7.31 13.34 -0.14
C LEU A 50 -8.67 13.25 -0.83
N GLY A 51 -9.46 14.32 -0.65
CA GLY A 51 -10.68 14.58 -1.39
C GLY A 51 -11.92 13.92 -0.82
N ASP A 52 -13.05 14.39 -1.34
CA ASP A 52 -14.41 13.92 -1.08
C ASP A 52 -14.75 13.96 0.42
N PHE A 53 -14.55 15.15 1.01
CA PHE A 53 -14.81 15.38 2.43
C PHE A 53 -16.30 15.16 2.77
N THR A 54 -17.18 15.61 1.88
CA THR A 54 -18.64 15.46 1.96
C THR A 54 -19.21 15.36 0.54
N ALA A 55 -20.45 14.88 0.42
CA ALA A 55 -21.22 14.94 -0.83
C ALA A 55 -22.72 15.01 -0.49
N GLY A 56 -23.53 15.58 -1.39
CA GLY A 56 -24.98 15.60 -1.22
C GLY A 56 -25.65 16.82 -1.84
N ARG A 57 -26.78 17.23 -1.28
CA ARG A 57 -27.60 18.36 -1.80
C ARG A 57 -27.13 19.72 -1.30
N SER A 58 -26.15 19.76 -0.40
CA SER A 58 -25.57 20.99 0.15
C SER A 58 -26.64 21.91 0.77
N THR A 59 -27.63 21.34 1.49
CA THR A 59 -28.65 22.11 2.21
C THR A 59 -28.03 22.86 3.39
N ASP A 60 -28.67 23.92 3.88
CA ASP A 60 -28.16 24.66 5.06
C ASP A 60 -27.96 23.78 6.29
N ALA A 61 -28.84 22.78 6.48
CA ALA A 61 -28.70 21.81 7.55
C ALA A 61 -27.44 20.95 7.38
N GLN A 62 -27.23 20.41 6.17
CA GLN A 62 -26.04 19.61 5.87
C GLN A 62 -24.76 20.45 6.01
N ARG A 63 -24.75 21.68 5.48
CA ARG A 63 -23.60 22.61 5.60
C ARG A 63 -23.26 22.91 7.06
N ARG A 64 -24.26 23.11 7.92
CA ARG A 64 -24.05 23.29 9.37
C ARG A 64 -23.46 22.04 10.01
N GLU A 65 -23.95 20.86 9.67
CA GLU A 65 -23.43 19.59 10.21
C GLU A 65 -21.98 19.35 9.76
N VAL A 66 -21.69 19.50 8.47
CA VAL A 66 -20.33 19.38 7.91
C VAL A 66 -19.36 20.37 8.56
N ARG A 67 -19.79 21.63 8.80
CA ARG A 67 -18.98 22.61 9.53
C ARG A 67 -18.73 22.18 10.97
N GLY A 68 -19.73 21.62 11.64
CA GLY A 68 -19.59 21.03 12.98
C GLY A 68 -18.57 19.89 13.02
N ILE A 69 -18.65 18.97 12.05
CA ILE A 69 -17.69 17.87 11.88
C ILE A 69 -16.29 18.41 11.61
N PHE A 70 -16.16 19.40 10.72
CA PHE A 70 -14.89 20.04 10.41
C PHE A 70 -14.21 20.58 11.67
N HIS A 71 -14.92 21.36 12.50
CA HIS A 71 -14.39 21.91 13.75
C HIS A 71 -14.10 20.84 14.81
N ALA A 72 -14.76 19.70 14.71
CA ALA A 72 -14.57 18.57 15.60
C ALA A 72 -13.34 17.71 15.27
N LEU A 73 -12.78 17.83 14.06
CA LEU A 73 -11.57 17.14 13.63
C LEU A 73 -10.33 17.75 14.32
N PRO A 74 -9.43 16.92 14.86
CA PRO A 74 -8.15 17.37 15.41
C PRO A 74 -7.13 17.73 14.31
N GLY A 75 -6.02 18.33 14.73
CA GLY A 75 -4.87 18.61 13.88
C GLY A 75 -5.03 19.83 12.96
N ARG A 76 -3.94 20.15 12.27
CA ARG A 76 -3.92 21.03 11.10
C ARG A 76 -4.46 20.25 9.91
N ARG A 77 -5.46 20.79 9.23
CA ARG A 77 -6.25 20.06 8.22
C ARG A 77 -5.91 20.57 6.83
N HIS A 78 -5.44 19.68 5.99
CA HIS A 78 -5.10 19.95 4.60
C HIS A 78 -6.02 19.17 3.68
N LEU A 79 -6.67 19.85 2.74
CA LEU A 79 -7.50 19.22 1.72
C LEU A 79 -6.73 19.12 0.40
N ILE A 80 -6.70 17.92 -0.18
CA ILE A 80 -6.51 17.76 -1.61
C ILE A 80 -7.90 17.62 -2.23
N ARG A 81 -8.29 18.52 -3.13
CA ARG A 81 -9.66 18.60 -3.64
C ARG A 81 -10.05 17.32 -4.39
N GLY A 82 -11.18 16.73 -4.01
CA GLY A 82 -11.86 15.65 -4.73
C GLY A 82 -12.98 16.18 -5.63
N ASN A 83 -13.58 15.30 -6.45
CA ASN A 83 -14.67 15.72 -7.35
C ASN A 83 -15.96 16.11 -6.63
N HIS A 84 -16.16 15.69 -5.38
CA HIS A 84 -17.32 16.09 -4.59
C HIS A 84 -17.09 17.34 -3.72
N ASP A 85 -15.85 17.82 -3.63
CA ASP A 85 -15.52 19.03 -2.87
C ASP A 85 -15.89 20.30 -3.67
N GLU A 86 -17.16 20.67 -3.57
CA GLU A 86 -17.69 21.96 -4.04
C GLU A 86 -16.98 23.14 -3.37
N ASP A 87 -17.04 24.33 -3.98
CA ASP A 87 -16.30 25.51 -3.51
C ASP A 87 -16.55 25.84 -2.03
N TRP A 88 -17.78 25.67 -1.55
CA TRP A 88 -18.10 25.93 -0.15
C TRP A 88 -17.43 24.98 0.85
N VAL A 89 -17.08 23.77 0.41
CA VAL A 89 -16.28 22.81 1.21
C VAL A 89 -14.84 23.29 1.25
N CYS A 90 -14.30 23.72 0.11
CA CYS A 90 -12.97 24.32 0.00
C CYS A 90 -12.85 25.63 0.80
N ASP A 91 -13.93 26.38 0.98
CA ASP A 91 -13.99 27.62 1.76
C ASP A 91 -14.07 27.40 3.29
N LEU A 92 -14.14 26.15 3.76
CA LEU A 92 -13.97 25.86 5.20
C LEU A 92 -12.55 26.29 5.64
N PRO A 93 -12.31 26.55 6.94
CA PRO A 93 -11.04 27.09 7.41
C PRO A 93 -9.95 26.01 7.49
N TRP A 94 -9.57 25.44 6.34
CA TRP A 94 -8.44 24.54 6.14
C TRP A 94 -7.11 25.27 6.32
N ASP A 95 -6.09 24.55 6.78
CA ASP A 95 -4.71 25.04 6.79
C ASP A 95 -4.12 25.10 5.37
N SER A 96 -4.61 24.26 4.45
CA SER A 96 -4.40 24.44 3.00
C SER A 96 -5.44 23.68 2.18
N VAL A 97 -5.73 24.18 0.97
CA VAL A 97 -6.51 23.47 -0.06
C VAL A 97 -5.72 23.48 -1.36
N ASN A 98 -5.53 22.29 -1.97
CA ASN A 98 -4.79 22.16 -3.23
C ASN A 98 -5.42 21.10 -4.14
N GLU A 99 -5.17 21.15 -5.44
CA GLU A 99 -5.56 20.06 -6.37
C GLU A 99 -4.62 18.85 -6.26
N THR A 100 -3.35 19.10 -5.96
CA THR A 100 -2.31 18.10 -5.66
C THR A 100 -1.29 18.69 -4.70
N ALA A 101 -0.49 17.85 -4.03
CA ALA A 101 0.63 18.31 -3.21
C ALA A 101 1.86 17.41 -3.37
N ASP A 102 3.04 18.01 -3.38
CA ASP A 102 4.33 17.33 -3.40
C ASP A 102 5.07 17.66 -2.11
N ILE A 103 5.16 16.68 -1.21
CA ILE A 103 5.66 16.87 0.15
C ILE A 103 6.76 15.86 0.47
N VAL A 104 7.55 16.16 1.49
CA VAL A 104 8.54 15.23 2.05
C VAL A 104 8.21 14.98 3.51
N VAL A 105 7.96 13.72 3.86
CA VAL A 105 7.69 13.26 5.23
C VAL A 105 8.73 12.19 5.56
N ASP A 106 9.48 12.36 6.65
CA ASP A 106 10.53 11.42 7.08
C ASP A 106 11.52 11.03 5.95
N LYS A 107 11.94 12.03 5.16
CA LYS A 107 12.82 11.89 3.97
C LYS A 107 12.20 11.09 2.80
N ARG A 108 10.93 10.71 2.88
CA ARG A 108 10.16 10.11 1.80
C ARG A 108 9.38 11.18 1.05
N ARG A 109 9.58 11.28 -0.26
CA ARG A 109 8.76 12.15 -1.12
C ARG A 109 7.40 11.49 -1.38
N LEU A 110 6.34 12.25 -1.16
CA LEU A 110 4.96 11.86 -1.37
C LEU A 110 4.31 12.79 -2.39
N PHE A 111 3.55 12.22 -3.32
CA PHE A 111 2.69 12.98 -4.21
C PHE A 111 1.23 12.69 -3.87
N LEU A 112 0.50 13.70 -3.42
CA LEU A 112 -0.88 13.58 -2.97
C LEU A 112 -1.80 14.04 -4.10
N CYS A 113 -2.72 13.18 -4.51
CA CYS A 113 -3.76 13.50 -5.48
C CYS A 113 -5.00 12.68 -5.13
N HIS A 114 -6.20 13.24 -5.23
CA HIS A 114 -7.41 12.47 -5.01
C HIS A 114 -7.50 11.26 -5.96
N TYR A 115 -7.14 11.46 -7.24
CA TYR A 115 -7.21 10.42 -8.26
C TYR A 115 -5.96 9.52 -8.28
N PRO A 116 -6.12 8.21 -8.58
CA PRO A 116 -5.00 7.37 -8.93
C PRO A 116 -4.32 7.87 -10.20
N MET A 117 -2.99 8.00 -10.17
CA MET A 117 -2.22 8.49 -11.31
C MET A 117 -1.34 7.41 -11.91
N ILE A 118 -1.21 7.41 -13.23
CA ILE A 118 -0.28 6.51 -13.93
C ILE A 118 1.19 6.89 -13.70
N THR A 119 1.48 8.20 -13.55
CA THR A 119 2.76 8.76 -13.10
C THR A 119 2.56 10.13 -12.43
N TRP A 120 3.59 10.64 -11.75
CA TRP A 120 3.56 11.86 -10.95
C TRP A 120 4.95 12.49 -10.77
N PRO A 121 5.04 13.78 -10.37
CA PRO A 121 6.29 14.41 -9.96
C PRO A 121 7.07 13.60 -8.93
N GLY A 122 8.36 13.40 -9.20
CA GLY A 122 9.20 12.63 -8.29
C GLY A 122 8.96 11.12 -8.35
N ALA A 123 8.10 10.62 -9.26
CA ALA A 123 7.98 9.22 -9.58
C ALA A 123 9.39 8.64 -9.72
N ARG A 124 10.13 8.88 -10.83
CA ARG A 124 11.50 8.35 -11.13
C ARG A 124 12.42 8.13 -9.93
N HIS A 125 12.33 8.99 -8.93
CA HIS A 125 13.17 9.02 -7.74
C HIS A 125 12.50 8.41 -6.49
N GLN A 126 11.74 7.33 -6.69
CA GLN A 126 11.07 6.55 -5.62
C GLN A 126 10.00 7.34 -4.84
N GLY A 127 9.47 8.44 -5.39
CA GLY A 127 8.32 9.11 -4.81
C GLY A 127 7.09 8.18 -4.75
N LEU A 128 6.37 8.22 -3.64
CA LEU A 128 5.15 7.43 -3.43
C LEU A 128 3.92 8.29 -3.69
N GLN A 129 3.00 7.83 -4.53
CA GLN A 129 1.73 8.53 -4.73
C GLN A 129 0.68 8.01 -3.75
N LEU A 130 -0.09 8.91 -3.14
CA LEU A 130 -1.21 8.59 -2.27
C LEU A 130 -2.49 9.09 -2.92
N PHE A 131 -3.56 8.29 -2.84
CA PHE A 131 -4.83 8.59 -3.51
C PHE A 131 -6.08 8.03 -2.80
N GLY A 132 -7.26 8.44 -3.24
CA GLY A 132 -8.57 7.95 -2.80
C GLY A 132 -9.45 7.57 -3.99
N HIS A 133 -10.64 8.16 -4.10
CA HIS A 133 -11.57 8.17 -5.23
C HIS A 133 -12.20 6.83 -5.63
N VAL A 134 -11.39 5.77 -5.75
CA VAL A 134 -11.81 4.47 -6.27
C VAL A 134 -12.35 3.54 -5.17
N HIS A 135 -12.41 4.00 -3.92
CA HIS A 135 -12.89 3.24 -2.77
C HIS A 135 -12.24 1.84 -2.69
N GLN A 136 -13.00 0.80 -2.38
CA GLN A 136 -12.54 -0.59 -2.28
C GLN A 136 -12.19 -1.24 -3.63
N ASN A 137 -12.43 -0.57 -4.77
CA ASN A 137 -12.22 -1.17 -6.10
C ASN A 137 -10.73 -1.38 -6.40
N TRP A 138 -9.84 -0.55 -5.87
CA TRP A 138 -8.41 -0.72 -6.06
C TRP A 138 -7.60 -0.23 -4.86
N ARG A 139 -6.81 -1.13 -4.26
CA ARG A 139 -5.93 -0.81 -3.11
C ARG A 139 -4.66 -0.07 -3.51
N GLY A 140 -4.34 -0.05 -4.81
CA GLY A 140 -3.11 0.52 -5.35
C GLY A 140 -2.06 -0.52 -5.75
N SER A 141 -0.84 -0.03 -5.90
CA SER A 141 0.40 -0.74 -6.25
C SER A 141 1.54 -0.29 -5.34
N ARG A 142 2.73 -0.89 -5.47
CA ARG A 142 3.88 -0.58 -4.58
C ARG A 142 4.29 0.89 -4.50
N ASN A 143 4.00 1.65 -5.55
CA ASN A 143 4.42 3.03 -5.67
C ASN A 143 3.24 4.02 -5.65
N SER A 144 2.01 3.52 -5.59
CA SER A 144 0.78 4.32 -5.57
C SER A 144 -0.22 3.63 -4.64
N VAL A 145 -0.54 4.24 -3.50
CA VAL A 145 -1.31 3.58 -2.43
C VAL A 145 -2.62 4.31 -2.16
N ASN A 146 -3.71 3.55 -2.15
CA ASN A 146 -5.02 4.06 -1.76
C ASN A 146 -5.06 4.29 -0.23
N VAL A 147 -5.35 5.52 0.20
CA VAL A 147 -5.52 5.95 1.60
C VAL A 147 -6.98 6.24 1.97
N GLY A 148 -7.92 5.87 1.11
CA GLY A 148 -9.36 5.94 1.33
C GLY A 148 -9.82 5.14 2.53
N VAL A 149 -10.78 5.70 3.28
CA VAL A 149 -11.31 5.12 4.52
C VAL A 149 -11.81 3.67 4.34
N ASP A 150 -12.34 3.35 3.16
CA ASP A 150 -12.93 2.06 2.82
C ASP A 150 -11.92 0.90 2.79
N VAL A 151 -10.62 1.19 2.69
CA VAL A 151 -9.55 0.16 2.69
C VAL A 151 -8.67 0.21 3.95
N TRP A 152 -9.00 1.05 4.93
CA TRP A 152 -8.21 1.26 6.15
C TRP A 152 -9.04 1.17 7.44
N ASP A 153 -10.12 0.38 7.43
CA ASP A 153 -11.02 0.24 8.58
C ASP A 153 -11.52 1.59 9.09
N PHE A 154 -11.78 2.54 8.17
CA PHE A 154 -12.26 3.89 8.46
C PHE A 154 -11.32 4.75 9.30
N ARG A 155 -10.00 4.51 9.21
CA ARG A 155 -8.96 5.17 10.01
C ARG A 155 -8.02 6.03 9.16
N PRO A 156 -7.59 7.20 9.67
CA PRO A 156 -6.39 7.86 9.17
C PRO A 156 -5.15 7.00 9.40
N VAL A 157 -4.20 7.06 8.47
CA VAL A 157 -2.99 6.24 8.45
C VAL A 157 -1.72 7.07 8.32
N THR A 158 -0.63 6.52 8.86
CA THR A 158 0.69 7.14 8.89
C THR A 158 1.56 6.61 7.75
N LEU A 159 2.63 7.33 7.42
CA LEU A 159 3.58 6.89 6.39
C LEU A 159 4.12 5.45 6.62
N PRO A 160 4.56 5.04 7.83
CA PRO A 160 5.02 3.67 8.06
C PRO A 160 3.96 2.60 7.77
N GLN A 161 2.68 2.87 8.07
CA GLN A 161 1.59 1.94 7.76
C GLN A 161 1.36 1.84 6.25
N ILE A 162 1.38 2.99 5.56
CA ILE A 162 1.25 3.08 4.11
C ILE A 162 2.40 2.31 3.44
N GLU A 163 3.65 2.52 3.84
CA GLU A 163 4.82 1.84 3.28
C GLU A 163 4.78 0.32 3.55
N ALA A 164 4.37 -0.09 4.74
CA ALA A 164 4.20 -1.50 5.08
C ALA A 164 3.13 -2.19 4.20
N ARG A 165 2.07 -1.46 3.84
CA ARG A 165 1.07 -1.95 2.86
C ARG A 165 1.63 -1.93 1.45
N ALA A 166 2.29 -0.84 1.03
CA ALA A 166 2.88 -0.68 -0.28
C ALA A 166 3.81 -1.85 -0.63
N ALA A 167 4.66 -2.27 0.30
CA ALA A 167 5.56 -3.41 0.11
C ALA A 167 4.84 -4.72 -0.28
N ARG A 168 3.57 -4.89 0.14
CA ARG A 168 2.76 -6.09 -0.10
C ARG A 168 1.83 -5.96 -1.32
N LEU A 169 1.71 -4.77 -1.90
CA LEU A 169 0.92 -4.54 -3.10
C LEU A 169 1.66 -5.04 -4.35
N PRO A 170 0.93 -5.35 -5.43
CA PRO A 170 1.55 -5.72 -6.70
C PRO A 170 2.39 -4.57 -7.27
N VAL A 171 3.38 -4.91 -8.08
CA VAL A 171 4.10 -3.93 -8.91
C VAL A 171 3.13 -3.37 -9.95
N ASN A 172 3.20 -2.06 -10.22
CA ASN A 172 2.41 -1.45 -11.28
C ASN A 172 2.82 -2.05 -12.64
N ALA A 173 1.87 -2.65 -13.36
CA ALA A 173 2.14 -3.34 -14.63
C ALA A 173 2.56 -2.38 -15.77
N HIS A 174 2.17 -1.10 -15.68
CA HIS A 174 2.53 -0.08 -16.66
C HIS A 174 3.84 0.63 -16.31
N TRP A 175 4.49 0.25 -15.21
CA TRP A 175 5.57 1.03 -14.62
C TRP A 175 6.74 1.27 -15.56
N ASP A 176 7.21 0.21 -16.22
CA ASP A 176 8.32 0.29 -17.16
C ASP A 176 7.94 1.02 -18.47
N GLN A 177 6.65 1.10 -18.78
CA GLN A 177 6.15 1.81 -19.96
C GLN A 177 6.10 3.33 -19.70
N VAL A 178 5.66 3.75 -18.52
CA VAL A 178 5.46 5.17 -18.19
C VAL A 178 6.69 5.82 -17.56
N GLU A 179 7.51 5.05 -16.86
CA GLU A 179 8.71 5.54 -16.18
C GLU A 179 9.94 4.64 -16.49
N PRO A 180 10.35 4.55 -17.77
CA PRO A 180 11.43 3.67 -18.20
C PRO A 180 12.77 4.00 -17.51
N GLY A 181 13.60 2.98 -17.30
CA GLY A 181 14.95 3.13 -16.75
C GLY A 181 15.04 3.17 -15.22
N ARG A 182 14.03 2.66 -14.52
CA ARG A 182 13.99 2.67 -13.04
C ARG A 182 14.54 1.41 -12.37
N ALA A 183 15.04 1.63 -11.16
CA ALA A 183 15.63 0.66 -10.24
C ALA A 183 14.61 0.04 -9.26
N TRP A 184 13.46 -0.46 -9.73
CA TRP A 184 12.86 -1.59 -9.02
C TRP A 184 13.47 -2.81 -9.67
N PRO A 185 14.30 -3.60 -8.97
CA PRO A 185 14.91 -4.75 -9.63
C PRO A 185 13.80 -5.76 -9.89
N THR A 186 13.20 -5.68 -11.07
CA THR A 186 12.34 -6.70 -11.70
C THR A 186 13.22 -7.87 -12.06
N GLU A 187 13.74 -8.53 -11.03
CA GLU A 187 14.41 -9.81 -11.20
C GLU A 187 13.35 -10.83 -11.57
N LEU A 188 13.54 -11.56 -12.67
CA LEU A 188 12.61 -12.61 -13.03
C LEU A 188 13.03 -13.91 -12.39
N CYS A 189 12.08 -14.64 -11.83
CA CYS A 189 12.27 -16.00 -11.37
C CYS A 189 12.83 -16.84 -12.53
N ALA A 190 13.97 -17.47 -12.30
CA ALA A 190 14.61 -18.34 -13.29
C ALA A 190 13.73 -19.53 -13.69
N GLY A 191 12.86 -20.03 -12.81
CA GLY A 191 11.99 -21.17 -13.09
C GLY A 191 10.76 -20.82 -13.92
N ARG A 192 9.97 -19.82 -13.47
CA ARG A 192 8.65 -19.51 -14.07
C ARG A 192 8.52 -18.12 -14.68
N GLY A 193 9.58 -17.32 -14.70
CA GLY A 193 9.55 -15.94 -15.21
C GLY A 193 8.69 -14.97 -14.38
N ALA A 194 8.28 -15.35 -13.17
CA ALA A 194 7.53 -14.47 -12.28
C ALA A 194 8.39 -13.26 -11.87
N ILE A 195 7.78 -12.08 -11.79
CA ILE A 195 8.44 -10.88 -11.27
C ILE A 195 8.74 -11.08 -9.79
N LEU A 196 10.02 -11.04 -9.44
CA LEU A 196 10.51 -11.08 -8.07
C LEU A 196 10.75 -9.68 -7.57
N ASP A 197 10.55 -9.50 -6.27
CA ASP A 197 11.00 -8.30 -5.57
C ASP A 197 12.18 -8.65 -4.66
N PRO A 198 13.41 -8.31 -5.07
CA PRO A 198 14.61 -8.43 -4.26
C PRO A 198 14.59 -7.64 -2.94
N ALA A 199 13.56 -6.83 -2.65
CA ALA A 199 13.36 -6.19 -1.35
C ALA A 199 12.39 -6.98 -0.42
N LEU A 200 11.67 -7.98 -0.94
CA LEU A 200 10.86 -8.88 -0.13
C LEU A 200 11.67 -10.13 0.25
N VAL A 201 11.38 -10.69 1.42
CA VAL A 201 11.99 -11.95 1.92
C VAL A 201 11.95 -13.05 0.84
N PHE A 202 10.89 -13.09 0.04
CA PHE A 202 10.68 -14.06 -1.04
C PHE A 202 11.47 -13.79 -2.33
N GLY A 203 11.92 -12.56 -2.60
CA GLY A 203 12.81 -12.26 -3.72
C GLY A 203 14.28 -12.29 -3.34
N HIS A 204 14.63 -12.64 -2.10
CA HIS A 204 16.02 -12.89 -1.71
C HIS A 204 16.54 -14.27 -2.12
N ALA A 205 15.70 -15.22 -2.54
CA ALA A 205 16.20 -16.54 -2.91
C ALA A 205 16.99 -16.50 -4.23
N ALA A 206 18.27 -16.92 -4.17
CA ALA A 206 19.19 -16.90 -5.29
C ALA A 206 19.93 -18.24 -5.44
N VAL A 207 20.25 -18.60 -6.69
CA VAL A 207 21.07 -19.78 -7.00
C VAL A 207 22.53 -19.45 -6.73
N ARG A 208 23.17 -20.18 -5.80
CA ARG A 208 24.60 -20.09 -5.48
C ARG A 208 25.25 -21.44 -5.28
N ASN A 209 26.26 -21.76 -6.08
CA ASN A 209 27.06 -22.98 -6.00
C ASN A 209 26.19 -24.25 -5.92
N GLY A 210 25.16 -24.35 -6.77
CA GLY A 210 24.26 -25.50 -6.78
C GLY A 210 23.34 -25.60 -5.55
N ARG A 211 23.03 -24.47 -4.92
CA ARG A 211 22.06 -24.32 -3.83
C ARG A 211 21.13 -23.15 -4.12
N ILE A 212 19.92 -23.17 -3.58
CA ILE A 212 19.10 -21.97 -3.45
C ILE A 212 19.32 -21.44 -2.03
N VAL A 213 19.76 -20.18 -1.94
CA VAL A 213 20.15 -19.53 -0.68
C VAL A 213 19.39 -18.22 -0.47
N VAL A 214 19.32 -17.77 0.78
CA VAL A 214 18.93 -16.39 1.10
C VAL A 214 20.07 -15.46 0.67
N ALA A 215 19.84 -14.57 -0.30
CA ALA A 215 20.88 -13.74 -0.92
C ALA A 215 21.64 -12.84 0.07
N ALA A 216 20.97 -12.35 1.12
CA ALA A 216 21.56 -11.48 2.12
C ALA A 216 22.46 -12.21 3.11
N THR A 217 22.11 -13.45 3.50
CA THR A 217 22.80 -14.19 4.57
C THR A 217 23.60 -15.40 4.06
N ASN A 218 23.41 -15.78 2.78
CA ASN A 218 23.93 -17.00 2.18
C ASN A 218 23.47 -18.30 2.87
N GLU A 219 22.41 -18.22 3.69
CA GLU A 219 21.79 -19.37 4.37
C GLU A 219 21.14 -20.29 3.34
N THR A 220 21.37 -21.60 3.45
CA THR A 220 20.85 -22.58 2.48
C THR A 220 19.36 -22.80 2.72
N ILE A 221 18.54 -22.55 1.70
CA ILE A 221 17.12 -22.89 1.69
C ILE A 221 16.98 -24.35 1.25
N VAL A 222 17.52 -24.68 0.08
CA VAL A 222 17.52 -26.05 -0.48
C VAL A 222 18.77 -26.30 -1.33
N THR A 223 19.19 -27.56 -1.50
CA THR A 223 20.24 -27.95 -2.46
C THR A 223 19.59 -28.47 -3.75
N ILE A 224 20.18 -28.13 -4.90
CA ILE A 224 19.63 -28.50 -6.21
C ILE A 224 20.48 -29.60 -6.86
N GLY A 225 19.80 -30.66 -7.32
CA GLY A 225 20.40 -31.77 -8.04
C GLY A 225 20.90 -31.37 -9.44
N GLU A 226 21.64 -32.28 -10.07
CA GLU A 226 22.32 -32.03 -11.35
C GLU A 226 21.35 -31.68 -12.50
N ALA A 227 20.16 -32.29 -12.52
CA ALA A 227 19.10 -31.99 -13.48
C ALA A 227 18.58 -30.54 -13.34
N MET A 228 18.38 -30.07 -12.10
CA MET A 228 17.88 -28.72 -11.82
C MET A 228 18.90 -27.63 -12.10
N ARG A 229 20.20 -27.91 -11.95
CA ARG A 229 21.27 -26.95 -12.30
C ARG A 229 21.25 -26.53 -13.77
N LYS A 230 20.68 -27.36 -14.66
CA LYS A 230 20.49 -27.01 -16.08
C LYS A 230 19.35 -26.02 -16.30
N TRP A 231 18.35 -26.02 -15.41
CA TRP A 231 17.16 -25.17 -15.50
C TRP A 231 17.25 -23.88 -14.67
N LEU A 232 18.14 -23.85 -13.66
CA LEU A 232 18.34 -22.72 -12.76
C LEU A 232 19.79 -22.22 -12.84
N PRO A 233 20.08 -21.19 -13.67
CA PRO A 233 21.44 -20.68 -13.83
C PRO A 233 21.97 -20.02 -12.55
N GLU A 234 23.29 -20.11 -12.36
CA GLU A 234 24.00 -19.46 -11.24
C GLU A 234 23.71 -17.95 -11.18
N GLY A 235 23.55 -17.42 -9.96
CA GLY A 235 23.31 -15.99 -9.71
C GLY A 235 21.88 -15.52 -9.96
N ARG A 236 21.01 -16.35 -10.55
CA ARG A 236 19.60 -16.01 -10.80
C ARG A 236 18.75 -16.16 -9.55
N ARG A 237 17.62 -15.45 -9.50
CA ARG A 237 16.67 -15.51 -8.38
C ARG A 237 15.52 -16.47 -8.66
N VAL A 238 14.90 -16.99 -7.58
CA VAL A 238 13.86 -18.03 -7.65
C VAL A 238 12.69 -17.66 -6.73
N CYS A 239 11.44 -17.76 -7.20
CA CYS A 239 10.26 -17.50 -6.37
C CYS A 239 9.95 -18.67 -5.41
N PRO A 240 9.21 -18.44 -4.32
CA PRO A 240 8.80 -19.49 -3.39
C PRO A 240 8.11 -20.69 -4.04
N GLU A 241 7.27 -20.45 -5.06
CA GLU A 241 6.56 -21.53 -5.75
C GLU A 241 7.51 -22.45 -6.54
N CYS A 242 8.64 -21.92 -7.00
CA CYS A 242 9.69 -22.71 -7.65
C CYS A 242 10.66 -23.33 -6.65
N ILE A 243 10.55 -23.01 -5.35
CA ILE A 243 11.35 -23.65 -4.28
C ILE A 243 10.62 -24.88 -3.72
N GLY A 244 9.28 -24.89 -3.74
CA GLY A 244 8.50 -26.03 -3.22
C GLY A 244 6.99 -26.02 -3.50
N GLY A 245 6.49 -25.18 -4.41
CA GLY A 245 5.07 -25.19 -4.82
C GLY A 245 4.77 -26.04 -6.07
N TYR A 246 5.77 -26.30 -6.92
CA TYR A 246 5.63 -27.13 -8.13
C TYR A 246 6.77 -28.12 -8.37
N LEU A 247 7.89 -28.01 -7.64
CA LEU A 247 8.93 -29.03 -7.67
C LEU A 247 8.56 -30.12 -6.68
N SER A 248 8.41 -31.35 -7.16
CA SER A 248 8.22 -32.48 -6.26
C SER A 248 9.43 -32.55 -5.32
N ILE A 249 9.18 -32.81 -4.03
CA ILE A 249 10.22 -32.94 -3.00
C ILE A 249 11.32 -33.96 -3.40
N GLY A 250 11.03 -34.87 -4.34
CA GLY A 250 12.01 -35.81 -4.90
C GLY A 250 13.16 -35.17 -5.70
N GLU A 251 13.04 -33.93 -6.17
CA GLU A 251 14.07 -33.24 -6.97
C GLU A 251 14.94 -32.28 -6.13
N VAL A 252 14.60 -32.09 -4.86
CA VAL A 252 15.19 -31.11 -3.96
C VAL A 252 15.81 -31.81 -2.76
N ALA A 253 17.15 -31.78 -2.66
CA ALA A 253 17.84 -32.35 -1.50
C ALA A 253 17.94 -31.29 -0.39
N LEU A 254 17.44 -31.60 0.81
CA LEU A 254 17.68 -30.78 1.99
C LEU A 254 19.09 -31.07 2.55
N PRO A 255 19.73 -30.11 3.24
CA PRO A 255 20.93 -30.39 4.02
C PRO A 255 20.68 -31.54 5.00
N VAL A 256 21.71 -32.37 5.22
CA VAL A 256 21.64 -33.49 6.17
C VAL A 256 21.25 -32.95 7.55
N GLY A 257 20.20 -33.53 8.14
CA GLY A 257 19.70 -33.12 9.46
C GLY A 257 18.67 -31.98 9.45
N PHE A 258 18.17 -31.55 8.29
CA PHE A 258 17.16 -30.49 8.18
C PHE A 258 15.80 -31.01 7.66
N THR A 259 14.74 -30.25 7.96
CA THR A 259 13.39 -30.38 7.39
C THR A 259 12.98 -29.04 6.77
N PHE A 260 12.12 -29.06 5.77
CA PHE A 260 11.57 -27.84 5.21
C PHE A 260 10.41 -27.33 6.08
N ASP A 261 10.47 -26.07 6.49
CA ASP A 261 9.39 -25.37 7.19
C ASP A 261 8.56 -24.59 6.16
N GLU A 262 7.39 -25.12 5.80
CA GLU A 262 6.50 -24.54 4.80
C GLU A 262 6.02 -23.13 5.19
N MET A 263 5.80 -22.89 6.48
CA MET A 263 5.32 -21.60 7.00
C MET A 263 6.40 -20.52 6.94
N ARG A 264 7.66 -20.91 7.14
CA ARG A 264 8.83 -20.00 7.09
C ARG A 264 9.57 -20.02 5.77
N ASN A 265 9.16 -20.89 4.85
CA ASN A 265 9.78 -21.12 3.54
C ASN A 265 11.31 -21.29 3.62
N ARG A 266 11.81 -22.06 4.59
CA ARG A 266 13.24 -22.30 4.80
C ARG A 266 13.54 -23.70 5.34
N ALA A 267 14.75 -24.19 5.14
CA ALA A 267 15.24 -25.34 5.89
C ALA A 267 15.43 -24.98 7.36
N VAL A 268 14.93 -25.83 8.25
CA VAL A 268 15.14 -25.73 9.70
C VAL A 268 15.77 -27.02 10.21
N PRO A 269 16.60 -26.98 11.27
CA PRO A 269 17.13 -28.20 11.87
C PRO A 269 16.00 -29.15 12.27
N ARG A 270 16.15 -30.45 11.99
CA ARG A 270 15.26 -31.47 12.55
C ARG A 270 15.36 -31.38 14.06
N LYS A 271 14.25 -31.06 14.72
CA LYS A 271 14.15 -31.23 16.17
C LYS A 271 14.34 -32.73 16.46
N LYS A 272 15.32 -33.06 17.29
CA LYS A 272 15.45 -34.40 17.86
C LYS A 272 14.25 -34.70 18.74
#